data_AF-A0A2H9PTE1-F1
#
_entry.id   AF-A0A2H9PTE1-F1
#
_cell.length_a   1.000
_cell.length_b   1.000
_cell.length_c   1.000
_cell.angle_alpha   90.00
_cell.angle_beta   90.00
_cell.angle_gamma   90.00
#
_symmetry.space_group_name_H-M   'P 1'
#
loop_
_entity.id
_entity.type
_entity.pdbx_description
1 polymer ?
#
loop_
_entity_poly.entity_id
_entity_poly.type
_entity_poly.pdbx_seq_one_letter_code
_entity_poly.pdbx_strand_id
1 'polypeptide(L)'
;FRLTTRRAVPHISLAGPFYTNDEERLIRDFRQLCVDNPLMKFKVEGFNTFEHSNVVFVDIMPSKELDNFRWNLSKTLGKYCELKPFDYEKDFSFHATIAMKLEEDKFKRIKDYIKNKPKLNFDHVVVRLTLLKGQKILKEYDFLLRRLLDRKLAKSKDIYSKTSDLLKAYFEGRFNPEDFMGSGLRVPRKNIISKIKDIFAKPKTYITSDLHLDHTNIIKYCKRPFLNTEDMNKTLIDNWNNIVSRRDRVYFLGDMSFGKNKDIQIPSRPADYWMKKLNGDIFFIRGFSYEPSEERNQHDKISRTKNVFDNLIIEYKGKKFYLVHDPANIPSDWDGWAICGHHHNNKLEKYPFIDKKNKRINISTELTKFRPVDMDDLIKKIEE
;
A
#
# COMPACT_ATOMS: atom_id res chain seq x y z
N PHE A 1 -29.26 19.09 -18.30
CA PHE A 1 -28.30 20.21 -18.40
C PHE A 1 -27.03 19.76 -19.13
N ARG A 2 -26.88 20.08 -20.41
CA ARG A 2 -25.63 19.85 -21.14
C ARG A 2 -24.75 21.10 -21.02
N LEU A 3 -23.65 20.99 -20.28
CA LEU A 3 -22.70 22.07 -20.02
C LEU A 3 -21.55 22.00 -21.04
N THR A 4 -21.37 23.06 -21.83
CA THR A 4 -20.59 23.06 -23.10
C THR A 4 -19.18 23.67 -23.01
N THR A 5 -18.68 24.05 -21.84
CA THR A 5 -17.33 24.63 -21.69
C THR A 5 -16.43 23.75 -20.81
N ARG A 6 -15.14 23.61 -21.17
CA ARG A 6 -14.10 22.97 -20.34
C ARG A 6 -14.08 23.62 -18.93
N ARG A 7 -14.82 23.05 -17.98
CA ARG A 7 -14.72 23.46 -16.57
C ARG A 7 -13.42 22.91 -16.00
N ALA A 8 -12.75 23.73 -15.19
CA ALA A 8 -11.72 23.24 -14.30
C ALA A 8 -12.32 22.16 -13.39
N VAL A 9 -11.58 21.06 -13.19
CA VAL A 9 -11.99 20.02 -12.26
C VAL A 9 -12.00 20.62 -10.86
N PRO A 10 -13.09 20.50 -10.06
CA PRO A 10 -13.08 20.94 -8.67
C PRO A 10 -11.92 20.30 -7.92
N HIS A 11 -11.08 21.11 -7.28
CA HIS A 11 -9.90 20.68 -6.55
C HIS A 11 -9.63 21.60 -5.37
N ILE A 12 -8.92 21.08 -4.38
CA ILE A 12 -8.35 21.85 -3.27
C ILE A 12 -6.87 22.03 -3.58
N SER A 13 -6.43 23.27 -3.79
CA SER A 13 -5.03 23.57 -4.04
C SER A 13 -4.23 23.46 -2.74
N LEU A 14 -3.12 22.71 -2.75
CA LEU A 14 -2.21 22.62 -1.60
C LEU A 14 -0.94 23.48 -1.76
N ALA A 15 -0.62 23.82 -3.01
CA ALA A 15 0.40 24.78 -3.38
C ALA A 15 -0.08 25.55 -4.60
N GLY A 16 0.25 26.84 -4.69
CA GLY A 16 0.00 27.65 -5.89
C GLY A 16 0.78 27.13 -7.11
N PRO A 17 0.54 27.68 -8.31
CA PRO A 17 1.40 27.39 -9.46
C PRO A 17 2.85 27.80 -9.21
N PHE A 18 3.80 26.89 -9.45
CA PHE A 18 5.22 27.11 -9.20
C PHE A 18 6.11 26.64 -10.36
N TYR A 19 7.38 27.04 -10.34
CA TYR A 19 8.43 26.61 -11.27
C TYR A 19 9.49 25.74 -10.59
N THR A 20 10.11 24.82 -11.34
CA THR A 20 11.31 24.08 -10.89
C THR A 20 12.16 23.63 -12.07
N ASN A 21 13.48 23.53 -11.85
CA ASN A 21 14.45 22.97 -12.79
C ASN A 21 14.74 21.47 -12.53
N ASP A 22 14.19 20.87 -11.45
CA ASP A 22 14.50 19.50 -11.02
C ASP A 22 13.22 18.68 -10.83
N GLU A 23 12.65 18.21 -11.95
CA GLU A 23 11.42 17.41 -11.96
C GLU A 23 11.59 16.07 -11.25
N GLU A 24 12.78 15.45 -11.32
CA GLU A 24 13.04 14.16 -10.67
C GLU A 24 13.01 14.29 -9.15
N ARG A 25 13.68 15.32 -8.60
CA ARG A 25 13.58 15.67 -7.18
C ARG A 25 12.16 16.01 -6.78
N LEU A 26 11.43 16.80 -7.57
CA LEU A 26 10.03 17.12 -7.31
C LEU A 26 9.18 15.86 -7.15
N ILE A 27 9.27 14.92 -8.09
CA ILE A 27 8.51 13.67 -8.03
C ILE A 27 8.91 12.82 -6.82
N ARG A 28 10.22 12.74 -6.52
CA ARG A 28 10.74 11.98 -5.38
C ARG A 28 10.26 12.55 -4.06
N ASP A 29 10.41 13.85 -3.85
CA ASP A 29 10.09 14.53 -2.60
C ASP A 29 8.56 14.57 -2.40
N PHE A 30 7.77 14.81 -3.46
CA PHE A 30 6.30 14.67 -3.44
C PHE A 30 5.85 13.26 -3.03
N ARG A 31 6.45 12.22 -3.65
CA ARG A 31 6.15 10.83 -3.31
C ARG A 31 6.48 10.54 -1.84
N GLN A 32 7.65 10.99 -1.37
CA GLN A 32 8.09 10.72 -0.01
C GLN A 32 7.13 11.33 1.01
N LEU A 33 6.75 12.60 0.82
CA LEU A 33 5.74 13.25 1.65
C LEU A 33 4.43 12.46 1.69
N CYS A 34 3.94 11.95 0.56
CA CYS A 34 2.71 11.15 0.54
C CYS A 34 2.88 9.79 1.25
N VAL A 35 4.03 9.13 1.10
CA VAL A 35 4.33 7.83 1.74
C VAL A 35 4.45 7.93 3.26
N ASP A 36 4.86 9.08 3.77
CA ASP A 36 5.10 9.29 5.20
C ASP A 36 3.85 9.81 5.94
N ASN A 37 2.83 10.24 5.21
CA ASN A 37 1.59 10.77 5.80
C ASN A 37 0.42 9.79 5.70
N PRO A 38 -0.48 9.78 6.70
CA PRO A 38 -1.66 8.92 6.72
C PRO A 38 -2.71 9.38 5.71
N LEU A 39 -3.84 8.65 5.63
CA LEU A 39 -5.00 9.11 4.88
C LEU A 39 -5.57 10.37 5.55
N MET A 40 -5.50 11.51 4.85
CA MET A 40 -5.93 12.80 5.39
C MET A 40 -7.45 12.99 5.26
N LYS A 41 -8.01 13.83 6.14
CA LYS A 41 -9.44 14.13 6.19
C LYS A 41 -9.69 15.62 6.01
N PHE A 42 -10.89 15.96 5.60
CA PHE A 42 -11.38 17.34 5.58
C PHE A 42 -12.90 17.37 5.70
N LYS A 43 -13.44 18.50 6.13
CA LYS A 43 -14.88 18.75 6.16
C LYS A 43 -15.25 19.85 5.19
N VAL A 44 -16.42 19.71 4.58
CA VAL A 44 -17.06 20.78 3.81
C VAL A 44 -18.05 21.49 4.73
N GLU A 45 -17.77 22.75 5.06
CA GLU A 45 -18.60 23.54 6.00
C GLU A 45 -19.70 24.37 5.30
N GLY A 46 -19.53 24.61 4.01
CA GLY A 46 -20.48 25.41 3.24
C GLY A 46 -19.83 26.13 2.06
N PHE A 47 -20.33 27.33 1.80
CA PHE A 47 -19.88 28.19 0.73
C PHE A 47 -19.41 29.52 1.30
N ASN A 48 -18.33 30.05 0.74
CA ASN A 48 -17.75 31.33 1.17
C ASN A 48 -17.18 32.07 -0.04
N THR A 49 -16.70 33.30 0.18
CA THR A 49 -16.24 34.19 -0.89
C THR A 49 -14.94 34.91 -0.57
N PHE A 50 -14.11 35.12 -1.59
CA PHE A 50 -13.02 36.09 -1.53
C PHE A 50 -13.48 37.39 -2.17
N GLU A 51 -13.76 38.40 -1.35
CA GLU A 51 -14.34 39.67 -1.80
C GLU A 51 -13.40 40.44 -2.73
N HIS A 52 -12.10 40.46 -2.43
CA HIS A 52 -11.11 41.18 -3.22
C HIS A 52 -10.93 40.65 -4.66
N SER A 53 -11.37 39.41 -4.93
CA SER A 53 -11.17 38.73 -6.22
C SER A 53 -12.46 38.18 -6.84
N ASN A 54 -13.63 38.50 -6.26
CA ASN A 54 -14.95 38.03 -6.69
C ASN A 54 -14.98 36.50 -6.94
N VAL A 55 -14.42 35.73 -6.01
CA VAL A 55 -14.37 34.25 -6.05
C VAL A 55 -15.41 33.68 -5.10
N VAL A 56 -16.12 32.65 -5.56
CA VAL A 56 -17.05 31.84 -4.76
C VAL A 56 -16.49 30.42 -4.67
N PHE A 57 -16.39 29.89 -3.46
CA PHE A 57 -15.76 28.60 -3.20
C PHE A 57 -16.51 27.77 -2.18
N VAL A 58 -16.26 26.46 -2.19
CA VAL A 58 -16.60 25.54 -1.11
C VAL A 58 -15.57 25.71 0.00
N ASP A 59 -16.06 26.00 1.20
CA ASP A 59 -15.23 26.20 2.39
C ASP A 59 -14.80 24.85 2.97
N ILE A 60 -13.50 24.68 3.16
CA ILE A 60 -12.88 23.40 3.54
C ILE A 60 -12.18 23.57 4.88
N MET A 61 -12.65 22.83 5.89
CA MET A 61 -11.93 22.69 7.14
C MET A 61 -10.99 21.47 7.07
N PRO A 62 -9.66 21.65 7.04
CA PRO A 62 -8.72 20.55 6.98
C PRO A 62 -8.67 19.79 8.31
N SER A 63 -8.31 18.50 8.29
CA SER A 63 -7.81 17.84 9.50
C SER A 63 -6.41 18.35 9.84
N LYS A 64 -5.96 18.11 11.08
CA LYS A 64 -4.61 18.47 11.53
C LYS A 64 -3.53 17.83 10.64
N GLU A 65 -3.78 16.61 10.16
CA GLU A 65 -2.89 15.89 9.25
C GLU A 65 -2.81 16.57 7.88
N LEU A 66 -3.94 17.04 7.32
CA LEU A 66 -3.97 17.75 6.05
C LEU A 66 -3.25 19.11 6.13
N ASP A 67 -3.49 19.85 7.22
CA ASP A 67 -2.83 21.12 7.48
C ASP A 67 -1.30 20.96 7.59
N ASN A 68 -0.86 20.01 8.42
CA ASN A 68 0.56 19.69 8.55
C ASN A 68 1.19 19.20 7.24
N PHE A 69 0.48 18.36 6.48
CA PHE A 69 0.95 17.89 5.18
C PHE A 69 1.19 19.05 4.23
N ARG A 70 0.22 19.97 4.11
CA ARG A 70 0.34 21.14 3.24
C ARG A 70 1.54 22.00 3.65
N TRP A 71 1.71 22.25 4.95
CA TRP A 71 2.84 23.05 5.44
C TRP A 71 4.19 22.37 5.17
N ASN A 72 4.28 21.06 5.37
CA ASN A 72 5.49 20.30 5.06
C ASN A 72 5.78 20.23 3.56
N LEU A 73 4.73 20.15 2.72
CA LEU A 73 4.85 20.25 1.27
C LEU A 73 5.48 21.58 0.88
N SER A 74 4.94 22.70 1.35
CA SER A 74 5.49 24.03 1.05
C SER A 74 6.95 24.17 1.47
N LYS A 75 7.29 23.85 2.72
CA LYS A 75 8.68 23.90 3.22
C LYS A 75 9.64 23.01 2.43
N THR A 76 9.17 21.88 1.92
CA THR A 76 10.01 20.95 1.14
C THR A 76 10.26 21.50 -0.24
N LEU A 77 9.20 21.92 -0.94
CA LEU A 77 9.28 22.44 -2.30
C LEU A 77 9.99 23.81 -2.35
N GLY A 78 9.76 24.68 -1.37
CA GLY A 78 10.36 26.02 -1.31
C GLY A 78 11.89 26.05 -1.24
N LYS A 79 12.54 24.90 -1.03
CA LYS A 79 14.01 24.77 -1.08
C LYS A 79 14.58 24.80 -2.51
N TYR A 80 13.77 24.54 -3.53
CA TYR A 80 14.22 24.41 -4.92
C TYR A 80 13.14 24.69 -5.98
N CYS A 81 11.93 25.08 -5.56
CA CYS A 81 10.84 25.52 -6.41
C CYS A 81 10.51 27.00 -6.13
N GLU A 82 10.12 27.72 -7.17
CA GLU A 82 9.63 29.10 -7.05
C GLU A 82 8.13 29.08 -6.73
N LEU A 83 7.78 29.02 -5.44
CA LEU A 83 6.39 29.01 -4.95
C LEU A 83 5.76 30.42 -4.91
N LYS A 84 4.45 30.50 -4.68
CA LYS A 84 3.76 31.79 -4.49
C LYS A 84 3.98 32.34 -3.07
N PRO A 85 3.86 33.65 -2.84
CA PRO A 85 4.06 34.25 -1.52
C PRO A 85 3.24 33.59 -0.41
N PHE A 86 1.94 33.36 -0.65
CA PHE A 86 1.04 32.68 0.29
C PHE A 86 1.40 31.21 0.56
N ASP A 87 2.25 30.59 -0.28
CA ASP A 87 2.72 29.24 -0.02
C ASP A 87 3.69 29.22 1.18
N TYR A 88 4.42 30.30 1.44
CA TYR A 88 5.36 30.41 2.55
C TYR A 88 4.70 30.75 3.90
N GLU A 89 3.39 30.98 3.90
CA GLU A 89 2.61 31.24 5.11
C GLU A 89 2.05 29.93 5.68
N LYS A 90 2.08 29.78 7.01
CA LYS A 90 1.52 28.60 7.66
C LYS A 90 0.01 28.59 7.61
N ASP A 91 -0.61 29.75 7.88
CA ASP A 91 -2.05 29.92 7.73
C ASP A 91 -2.45 29.80 6.26
N PHE A 92 -3.48 29.01 5.98
CA PHE A 92 -3.87 28.67 4.61
C PHE A 92 -5.36 28.44 4.51
N SER A 93 -6.00 29.22 3.65
CA SER A 93 -7.40 29.04 3.35
C SER A 93 -7.59 27.84 2.41
N PHE A 94 -7.85 26.66 2.96
CA PHE A 94 -8.26 25.51 2.16
C PHE A 94 -9.63 25.78 1.54
N HIS A 95 -9.73 25.65 0.22
CA HIS A 95 -10.97 25.91 -0.50
C HIS A 95 -11.03 25.13 -1.81
N ALA A 96 -12.24 24.89 -2.31
CA ALA A 96 -12.44 24.43 -3.69
C ALA A 96 -13.25 25.46 -4.48
N THR A 97 -12.61 26.10 -5.46
CA THR A 97 -13.27 27.17 -6.24
C THR A 97 -14.43 26.62 -7.06
N ILE A 98 -15.59 27.29 -6.97
CA ILE A 98 -16.79 27.01 -7.79
C ILE A 98 -16.84 27.96 -8.99
N ALA A 99 -16.63 29.24 -8.72
CA ALA A 99 -16.66 30.31 -9.72
C ALA A 99 -15.66 31.41 -9.34
N MET A 100 -15.06 32.04 -10.34
CA MET A 100 -14.10 33.13 -10.18
C MET A 100 -14.28 34.16 -11.30
N LYS A 101 -13.73 35.37 -11.10
CA LYS A 101 -13.86 36.49 -12.05
C LYS A 101 -15.32 36.82 -12.37
N LEU A 102 -16.15 36.86 -11.33
CA LEU A 102 -17.56 37.22 -11.47
C LEU A 102 -17.71 38.73 -11.58
N GLU A 103 -18.58 39.17 -12.48
CA GLU A 103 -19.11 40.54 -12.51
C GLU A 103 -19.72 40.89 -11.15
N GLU A 104 -19.56 42.13 -10.71
CA GLU A 104 -19.88 42.58 -9.35
C GLU A 104 -21.35 42.31 -8.96
N ASP A 105 -22.30 42.68 -9.82
CA ASP A 105 -23.73 42.43 -9.60
C ASP A 105 -24.04 40.94 -9.43
N LYS A 106 -23.39 40.11 -10.25
CA LYS A 106 -23.57 38.66 -10.21
C LYS A 106 -22.94 38.06 -8.95
N PHE A 107 -21.76 38.54 -8.56
CA PHE A 107 -21.09 38.16 -7.34
C PHE A 107 -21.95 38.48 -6.11
N LYS A 108 -22.49 39.70 -6.03
CA LYS A 108 -23.37 40.15 -4.94
C LYS A 108 -24.62 39.27 -4.83
N ARG A 109 -25.31 39.01 -5.95
CA ARG A 109 -26.48 38.10 -5.97
C ARG A 109 -26.15 36.69 -5.48
N ILE A 110 -24.99 36.14 -5.85
CA ILE A 110 -24.56 34.82 -5.40
C ILE A 110 -24.20 34.86 -3.90
N LYS A 111 -23.50 35.90 -3.45
CA LYS A 111 -23.14 36.12 -2.03
C LYS A 111 -24.38 36.16 -1.14
N ASP A 112 -25.38 36.94 -1.53
CA ASP A 112 -26.65 37.05 -0.81
C ASP A 112 -27.43 35.72 -0.79
N TYR A 113 -27.36 34.97 -1.90
CA TYR A 113 -27.98 33.65 -1.99
C TYR A 113 -27.32 32.63 -1.06
N ILE A 114 -25.98 32.56 -1.00
CA ILE A 114 -25.26 31.59 -0.16
C ILE A 114 -25.36 31.91 1.33
N LYS A 115 -25.44 33.18 1.71
CA LYS A 115 -25.55 33.62 3.12
C LYS A 115 -26.77 33.03 3.83
N ASN A 116 -27.82 32.76 3.07
CA ASN A 116 -29.08 32.22 3.56
C ASN A 116 -29.18 30.69 3.40
N LYS A 117 -28.08 30.01 3.07
CA LYS A 117 -28.06 28.53 2.96
C LYS A 117 -27.64 27.88 4.26
N PRO A 118 -28.19 26.70 4.57
CA PRO A 118 -27.73 25.94 5.72
C PRO A 118 -26.25 25.60 5.55
N LYS A 119 -25.53 25.54 6.68
CA LYS A 119 -24.17 25.01 6.70
C LYS A 119 -24.18 23.58 6.17
N LEU A 120 -23.15 23.26 5.41
CA LEU A 120 -22.88 21.89 5.00
C LEU A 120 -22.04 21.22 6.08
N ASN A 121 -22.18 19.92 6.26
CA ASN A 121 -21.34 19.16 7.19
C ASN A 121 -21.08 17.78 6.61
N PHE A 122 -20.22 17.74 5.60
CA PHE A 122 -19.81 16.50 4.95
C PHE A 122 -18.36 16.19 5.31
N ASP A 123 -18.14 15.03 5.92
CA ASP A 123 -16.82 14.49 6.17
C ASP A 123 -16.29 13.75 4.94
N HIS A 124 -15.06 14.06 4.56
CA HIS A 124 -14.40 13.47 3.41
C HIS A 124 -12.96 13.05 3.73
N VAL A 125 -12.43 12.17 2.87
CA VAL A 125 -11.03 11.74 2.89
C VAL A 125 -10.32 12.17 1.61
N VAL A 126 -9.04 12.51 1.72
CA VAL A 126 -8.17 12.81 0.58
C VAL A 126 -7.71 11.50 -0.05
N VAL A 127 -8.47 10.99 -1.02
CA VAL A 127 -8.16 9.72 -1.69
C VAL A 127 -6.91 9.83 -2.55
N ARG A 128 -6.77 10.93 -3.29
CA ARG A 128 -5.64 11.16 -4.20
C ARG A 128 -5.11 12.58 -4.14
N LEU A 129 -3.80 12.73 -4.36
CA LEU A 129 -3.13 14.01 -4.58
C LEU A 129 -2.44 14.03 -5.93
N THR A 130 -2.60 15.13 -6.67
CA THR A 130 -2.16 15.20 -8.07
C THR A 130 -1.14 16.30 -8.27
N LEU A 131 0.01 15.92 -8.81
CA LEU A 131 1.02 16.82 -9.33
C LEU A 131 0.75 17.09 -10.81
N LEU A 132 0.59 18.35 -11.20
CA LEU A 132 0.27 18.77 -12.56
C LEU A 132 1.49 19.43 -13.23
N LYS A 133 1.69 19.13 -14.52
CA LYS A 133 2.63 19.82 -15.43
C LYS A 133 1.85 20.33 -16.63
N GLY A 134 1.75 21.65 -16.79
CA GLY A 134 1.01 22.26 -17.92
C GLY A 134 -0.44 21.74 -18.02
N GLN A 135 -1.16 21.70 -16.90
CA GLN A 135 -2.55 21.19 -16.78
C GLN A 135 -2.72 19.68 -17.04
N LYS A 136 -1.63 18.94 -17.23
CA LYS A 136 -1.64 17.48 -17.38
C LYS A 136 -1.14 16.84 -16.08
N ILE A 137 -1.79 15.76 -15.64
CA ILE A 137 -1.25 14.88 -14.58
C ILE A 137 0.17 14.47 -14.95
N LEU A 138 1.13 14.89 -14.13
CA LEU A 138 2.51 14.41 -14.15
C LEU A 138 2.60 13.13 -13.31
N LYS A 139 2.13 13.19 -12.07
CA LYS A 139 1.98 12.07 -11.15
C LYS A 139 0.74 12.28 -10.27
N GLU A 140 0.16 11.19 -9.79
CA GLU A 140 -0.92 11.22 -8.81
C GLU A 140 -0.64 10.16 -7.74
N TYR A 141 -0.68 10.52 -6.47
CA TYR A 141 -0.54 9.56 -5.38
C TYR A 141 -1.91 9.12 -4.89
N ASP A 142 -2.14 7.82 -4.84
CA ASP A 142 -3.35 7.21 -4.30
C ASP A 142 -3.08 6.69 -2.88
N PHE A 143 -3.77 7.27 -1.90
CA PHE A 143 -3.57 6.99 -0.48
C PHE A 143 -4.13 5.63 -0.05
N LEU A 144 -5.08 5.06 -0.80
CA LEU A 144 -5.63 3.74 -0.49
C LEU A 144 -4.75 2.64 -1.08
N LEU A 145 -4.26 2.83 -2.30
CA LEU A 145 -3.29 1.93 -2.91
C LEU A 145 -1.86 2.13 -2.38
N ARG A 146 -1.62 3.22 -1.63
CA ARG A 146 -0.30 3.68 -1.16
C ARG A 146 0.73 3.75 -2.28
N ARG A 147 0.33 4.37 -3.40
CA ARG A 147 1.05 4.25 -4.67
C ARG A 147 1.07 5.53 -5.49
N LEU A 148 2.23 5.80 -6.09
CA LEU A 148 2.40 6.82 -7.11
C LEU A 148 1.99 6.26 -8.50
N LEU A 149 1.02 6.91 -9.11
CA LEU A 149 0.47 6.63 -10.43
C LEU A 149 1.08 7.60 -11.45
N ASP A 150 1.39 7.10 -12.64
CA ASP A 150 1.60 7.96 -13.80
C ASP A 150 0.25 8.41 -14.40
N ARG A 151 0.31 9.27 -15.42
CA ARG A 151 -0.88 9.78 -16.10
C ARG A 151 -1.80 8.68 -16.66
N LYS A 152 -1.26 7.58 -17.19
CA LYS A 152 -2.05 6.51 -17.80
C LYS A 152 -2.83 5.77 -16.71
N LEU A 153 -2.15 5.43 -15.61
CA LEU A 153 -2.74 4.76 -14.46
C LEU A 153 -3.74 5.65 -13.71
N ALA A 154 -3.41 6.92 -13.49
CA ALA A 154 -4.28 7.92 -12.86
C ALA A 154 -5.65 8.02 -13.55
N LYS A 155 -5.64 7.98 -14.90
CA LYS A 155 -6.84 8.05 -15.75
C LYS A 155 -7.56 6.71 -15.96
N SER A 156 -7.03 5.61 -15.45
CA SER A 156 -7.60 4.29 -15.70
C SER A 156 -8.85 4.05 -14.86
N LYS A 157 -9.95 3.64 -15.52
CA LYS A 157 -11.21 3.25 -14.87
C LYS A 157 -11.01 2.06 -13.93
N ASP A 158 -10.17 1.09 -14.32
CA ASP A 158 -9.91 -0.09 -13.52
C ASP A 158 -9.17 0.25 -12.22
N ILE A 159 -8.25 1.22 -12.29
CA ILE A 159 -7.52 1.69 -11.11
C ILE A 159 -8.48 2.44 -10.19
N TYR A 160 -9.34 3.31 -10.75
CA TYR A 160 -10.37 4.00 -10.00
C TYR A 160 -11.36 3.03 -9.32
N SER A 161 -11.77 1.96 -10.00
CA SER A 161 -12.61 0.91 -9.41
C SER A 161 -11.94 0.28 -8.20
N LYS A 162 -10.65 -0.06 -8.29
CA LYS A 162 -9.91 -0.63 -7.16
C LYS A 162 -9.77 0.33 -5.98
N THR A 163 -9.47 1.59 -6.27
CA THR A 163 -9.45 2.65 -5.26
C THR A 163 -10.82 2.74 -4.56
N SER A 164 -11.91 2.65 -5.31
CA SER A 164 -13.27 2.70 -4.77
C SER A 164 -13.61 1.49 -3.90
N ASP A 165 -13.18 0.28 -4.30
CA ASP A 165 -13.35 -0.94 -3.50
C ASP A 165 -12.59 -0.86 -2.17
N LEU A 166 -11.35 -0.34 -2.19
CA LEU A 166 -10.55 -0.11 -0.98
C LEU A 166 -11.15 1.00 -0.11
N LEU A 167 -11.73 2.05 -0.71
CA LEU A 167 -12.38 3.13 0.01
C LEU A 167 -13.59 2.61 0.78
N LYS A 168 -14.41 1.78 0.10
CA LYS A 168 -15.54 1.10 0.74
C LYS A 168 -15.07 0.20 1.89
N ALA A 169 -14.02 -0.59 1.66
CA ALA A 169 -13.45 -1.44 2.70
C ALA A 169 -12.87 -0.67 3.89
N TYR A 170 -12.30 0.53 3.65
CA TYR A 170 -11.83 1.43 4.69
C TYR A 170 -12.97 1.92 5.58
N PHE A 171 -14.07 2.40 4.97
CA PHE A 171 -15.23 2.84 5.74
C PHE A 171 -15.94 1.71 6.50
N GLU A 172 -15.84 0.47 6.00
CA GLU A 172 -16.34 -0.72 6.70
C GLU A 172 -15.38 -1.24 7.78
N GLY A 173 -14.23 -0.59 8.00
CA GLY A 173 -13.22 -1.00 9.00
C GLY A 173 -12.44 -2.26 8.64
N ARG A 174 -12.57 -2.75 7.40
CA ARG A 174 -11.97 -4.01 6.94
C ARG A 174 -10.69 -3.81 6.10
N PHE A 175 -10.16 -2.60 6.07
CA PHE A 175 -8.91 -2.24 5.39
C PHE A 175 -8.35 -0.96 6.03
N ASN A 176 -7.07 -0.95 6.38
CA ASN A 176 -6.39 0.25 6.84
C ASN A 176 -5.18 0.56 5.93
N PRO A 177 -5.18 1.68 5.16
CA PRO A 177 -4.03 2.05 4.33
C PRO A 177 -2.76 2.35 5.15
N GLU A 178 -2.92 2.65 6.44
CA GLU A 178 -1.82 2.97 7.36
C GLU A 178 -0.96 1.76 7.70
N ASP A 179 -1.50 0.54 7.54
CA ASP A 179 -0.74 -0.70 7.66
C ASP A 179 0.46 -0.72 6.69
N PHE A 180 0.44 0.08 5.62
CA PHE A 180 1.50 0.19 4.62
C PHE A 180 2.28 1.52 4.67
N MET A 181 2.21 2.28 5.77
CA MET A 181 2.97 3.52 5.98
C MET A 181 4.48 3.32 6.21
N GLY A 182 5.23 4.41 6.03
CA GLY A 182 6.66 4.56 6.37
C GLY A 182 7.64 3.84 5.46
N SER A 183 7.21 2.77 4.79
CA SER A 183 8.05 2.02 3.86
C SER A 183 7.38 1.74 2.53
N GLY A 184 6.10 2.13 2.40
CA GLY A 184 5.27 1.94 1.20
C GLY A 184 5.01 0.47 0.87
N LEU A 185 4.12 0.20 -0.08
CA LEU A 185 3.87 -1.16 -0.56
C LEU A 185 5.13 -1.79 -1.20
N ARG A 186 6.02 -0.96 -1.76
CA ARG A 186 7.24 -1.37 -2.47
C ARG A 186 8.49 -1.03 -1.68
N VAL A 187 9.32 -2.04 -1.41
CA VAL A 187 10.66 -1.87 -0.84
C VAL A 187 11.54 -1.12 -1.86
N PRO A 188 12.19 -0.01 -1.46
CA PRO A 188 13.12 0.70 -2.33
C PRO A 188 14.22 -0.21 -2.88
N ARG A 189 14.58 -0.02 -4.15
CA ARG A 189 15.68 -0.78 -4.74
C ARG A 189 17.00 -0.41 -4.06
N LYS A 190 17.73 -1.45 -3.63
CA LYS A 190 19.11 -1.34 -3.18
C LYS A 190 19.98 -0.75 -4.29
N ASN A 191 20.74 0.31 -3.96
CA ASN A 191 21.75 0.86 -4.85
C ASN A 191 22.96 -0.09 -4.96
N ILE A 192 23.84 0.13 -5.94
CA ILE A 192 24.99 -0.76 -6.21
C ILE A 192 25.86 -0.95 -4.96
N ILE A 193 26.13 0.13 -4.23
CA ILE A 193 26.96 0.10 -3.01
C ILE A 193 26.33 -0.81 -1.94
N SER A 194 25.02 -0.69 -1.70
CA SER A 194 24.32 -1.54 -0.72
C SER A 194 24.31 -3.01 -1.14
N LYS A 195 24.16 -3.32 -2.43
CA LYS A 195 24.26 -4.70 -2.93
C LYS A 195 25.66 -5.28 -2.74
N ILE A 196 26.71 -4.48 -2.91
CA ILE A 196 28.08 -4.90 -2.65
C ILE A 196 28.28 -5.17 -1.16
N LYS A 197 27.75 -4.31 -0.27
CA LYS A 197 27.82 -4.53 1.18
C LYS A 197 27.17 -5.86 1.60
N ASP A 198 26.04 -6.23 1.00
CA ASP A 198 25.37 -7.51 1.27
C ASP A 198 26.24 -8.73 0.97
N ILE A 199 27.19 -8.63 0.01
CA ILE A 199 28.10 -9.73 -0.32
C ILE A 199 29.01 -10.06 0.88
N PHE A 200 29.41 -9.05 1.64
CA PHE A 200 30.31 -9.18 2.80
C PHE A 200 29.57 -9.30 4.13
N ALA A 201 28.27 -9.03 4.16
CA ALA A 201 27.45 -9.16 5.35
C ALA A 201 27.31 -10.62 5.78
N LYS A 202 27.12 -10.85 7.08
CA LYS A 202 26.76 -12.16 7.61
C LYS A 202 25.38 -12.56 7.03
N PRO A 203 25.23 -13.79 6.50
CA PRO A 203 23.94 -14.26 6.02
C PRO A 203 22.85 -14.18 7.08
N LYS A 204 21.66 -13.78 6.67
CA LYS A 204 20.46 -13.70 7.50
C LYS A 204 19.51 -14.87 7.22
N THR A 205 18.54 -15.03 8.12
CA THR A 205 17.46 -16.01 7.97
C THR A 205 16.13 -15.27 7.90
N TYR A 206 15.38 -15.52 6.84
CA TYR A 206 14.06 -14.93 6.63
C TYR A 206 12.97 -15.99 6.59
N ILE A 207 11.74 -15.56 6.83
CA ILE A 207 10.53 -16.38 6.75
C ILE A 207 9.41 -15.63 6.02
N THR A 208 8.58 -16.34 5.26
CA THR A 208 7.38 -15.80 4.57
C THR A 208 6.53 -16.93 4.00
N SER A 209 5.28 -16.64 3.64
CA SER A 209 4.37 -17.56 2.94
C SER A 209 3.43 -16.81 2.00
N ASP A 210 2.53 -17.56 1.35
CA ASP A 210 1.27 -17.05 0.77
C ASP A 210 1.45 -15.96 -0.29
N LEU A 211 2.53 -16.04 -1.08
CA LEU A 211 2.74 -15.09 -2.17
C LEU A 211 1.60 -15.16 -3.19
N HIS A 212 1.05 -16.35 -3.42
CA HIS A 212 -0.02 -16.60 -4.39
C HIS A 212 0.27 -15.93 -5.74
N LEU A 213 1.49 -16.09 -6.26
CA LEU A 213 1.86 -15.59 -7.57
C LEU A 213 0.95 -16.18 -8.64
N ASP A 214 0.60 -15.36 -9.63
CA ASP A 214 -0.38 -15.67 -10.68
C ASP A 214 -1.84 -15.86 -10.18
N HIS A 215 -2.16 -15.61 -8.91
CA HIS A 215 -3.53 -15.74 -8.37
C HIS A 215 -4.30 -14.42 -8.48
N THR A 216 -5.14 -14.23 -9.51
CA THR A 216 -5.92 -12.98 -9.65
C THR A 216 -6.94 -12.77 -8.53
N ASN A 217 -7.63 -13.83 -8.10
CA ASN A 217 -8.73 -13.73 -7.14
C ASN A 217 -8.27 -13.38 -5.72
N ILE A 218 -7.03 -13.71 -5.34
CA ILE A 218 -6.48 -13.38 -4.01
C ILE A 218 -6.46 -11.87 -3.76
N ILE A 219 -6.30 -11.06 -4.82
CA ILE A 219 -6.29 -9.60 -4.73
C ILE A 219 -7.63 -9.12 -4.18
N LYS A 220 -8.75 -9.64 -4.70
CA LYS A 220 -10.09 -9.28 -4.22
C LYS A 220 -10.40 -9.93 -2.87
N TYR A 221 -10.06 -11.20 -2.70
CA TYR A 221 -10.36 -11.98 -1.50
C TYR A 221 -9.69 -11.42 -0.24
N CYS A 222 -8.40 -11.07 -0.32
CA CYS A 222 -7.65 -10.48 0.79
C CYS A 222 -7.57 -8.95 0.72
N LYS A 223 -8.19 -8.34 -0.30
CA LYS A 223 -8.10 -6.90 -0.60
C LYS A 223 -6.66 -6.40 -0.69
N ARG A 224 -5.81 -7.16 -1.36
CA ARG A 224 -4.41 -6.77 -1.54
C ARG A 224 -4.35 -5.46 -2.35
N PRO A 225 -3.50 -4.49 -1.99
CA PRO A 225 -3.42 -3.17 -2.64
C PRO A 225 -2.66 -3.21 -3.99
N PHE A 226 -3.00 -4.17 -4.85
CA PHE A 226 -2.36 -4.38 -6.15
C PHE A 226 -3.29 -4.03 -7.32
N LEU A 227 -2.70 -3.50 -8.38
CA LEU A 227 -3.45 -3.06 -9.56
C LEU A 227 -3.94 -4.22 -10.41
N ASN A 228 -3.25 -5.35 -10.39
CA ASN A 228 -3.59 -6.59 -11.08
C ASN A 228 -2.54 -7.65 -10.67
N THR A 229 -2.67 -8.85 -11.22
CA THR A 229 -1.78 -9.99 -10.96
C THR A 229 -0.33 -9.72 -11.35
N GLU A 230 -0.10 -9.08 -12.50
CA GLU A 230 1.26 -8.72 -12.95
C GLU A 230 1.94 -7.77 -11.96
N ASP A 231 1.22 -6.74 -11.53
CA ASP A 231 1.70 -5.76 -10.56
C ASP A 231 1.96 -6.38 -9.18
N MET A 232 1.09 -7.27 -8.73
CA MET A 232 1.29 -8.05 -7.51
C MET A 232 2.57 -8.89 -7.63
N ASN A 233 2.67 -9.72 -8.67
CA ASN A 233 3.83 -10.58 -8.90
C ASN A 233 5.13 -9.77 -8.89
N LYS A 234 5.16 -8.68 -9.66
CA LYS A 234 6.33 -7.81 -9.73
C LYS A 234 6.68 -7.20 -8.39
N THR A 235 5.69 -6.71 -7.64
CA THR A 235 5.90 -6.07 -6.34
C THR A 235 6.41 -7.07 -5.30
N LEU A 236 5.83 -8.27 -5.22
CA LEU A 236 6.26 -9.31 -4.30
C LEU A 236 7.71 -9.74 -4.58
N ILE A 237 8.07 -9.94 -5.85
CA ILE A 237 9.44 -10.30 -6.26
C ILE A 237 10.42 -9.17 -5.97
N ASP A 238 10.07 -7.92 -6.30
CA ASP A 238 10.93 -6.76 -6.01
C ASP A 238 11.13 -6.62 -4.49
N ASN A 239 10.07 -6.77 -3.69
CA ASN A 239 10.15 -6.71 -2.23
C ASN A 239 11.07 -7.79 -1.68
N TRP A 240 10.88 -9.04 -2.13
CA TRP A 240 11.74 -10.16 -1.76
C TRP A 240 13.20 -9.87 -2.09
N ASN A 241 13.51 -9.56 -3.35
CA ASN A 241 14.88 -9.44 -3.82
C ASN A 241 15.60 -8.17 -3.34
N ASN A 242 14.85 -7.16 -2.87
CA ASN A 242 15.44 -5.99 -2.22
C ASN A 242 15.73 -6.23 -0.73
N ILE A 243 15.13 -7.23 -0.10
CA ILE A 243 15.38 -7.61 1.29
C ILE A 243 16.41 -8.74 1.35
N VAL A 244 16.14 -9.82 0.63
CA VAL A 244 16.89 -11.07 0.65
C VAL A 244 18.05 -11.03 -0.35
N SER A 245 19.25 -11.25 0.13
CA SER A 245 20.46 -11.46 -0.67
C SER A 245 20.57 -12.91 -1.12
N ARG A 246 21.43 -13.19 -2.10
CA ARG A 246 21.63 -14.56 -2.60
C ARG A 246 22.25 -15.53 -1.57
N ARG A 247 22.87 -15.00 -0.51
CA ARG A 247 23.51 -15.81 0.54
C ARG A 247 22.59 -16.10 1.71
N ASP A 248 21.46 -15.40 1.80
CA ASP A 248 20.53 -15.54 2.91
C ASP A 248 19.74 -16.84 2.80
N ARG A 249 19.33 -17.37 3.94
CA ARG A 249 18.41 -18.51 4.02
C ARG A 249 16.99 -18.00 4.10
N VAL A 250 16.06 -18.64 3.38
CA VAL A 250 14.63 -18.35 3.50
C VAL A 250 13.85 -19.63 3.76
N TYR A 251 13.05 -19.65 4.81
CA TYR A 251 12.01 -20.67 4.98
C TYR A 251 10.70 -20.13 4.38
N PHE A 252 10.22 -20.80 3.33
CA PHE A 252 9.01 -20.42 2.63
C PHE A 252 7.88 -21.38 2.98
N LEU A 253 6.82 -20.91 3.64
CA LEU A 253 5.78 -21.77 4.21
C LEU A 253 4.53 -21.83 3.32
N GLY A 254 4.65 -22.45 2.15
CA GLY A 254 3.52 -22.79 1.28
C GLY A 254 2.87 -21.62 0.53
N ASP A 255 2.03 -21.98 -0.44
CA ASP A 255 1.24 -21.11 -1.31
C ASP A 255 2.08 -20.08 -2.09
N MET A 256 3.09 -20.59 -2.80
CA MET A 256 3.95 -19.80 -3.69
C MET A 256 3.17 -19.27 -4.90
N SER A 257 2.36 -20.12 -5.53
CA SER A 257 1.64 -19.79 -6.77
C SER A 257 0.29 -20.49 -6.88
N PHE A 258 -0.64 -19.92 -7.65
CA PHE A 258 -1.99 -20.48 -7.82
C PHE A 258 -2.01 -21.90 -8.44
N GLY A 259 -0.94 -22.28 -9.14
CA GLY A 259 -0.87 -23.55 -9.88
C GLY A 259 -1.83 -23.60 -11.09
N LYS A 260 -1.63 -24.57 -12.00
CA LYS A 260 -2.57 -24.78 -13.12
C LYS A 260 -3.88 -25.35 -12.56
N ASN A 261 -4.95 -24.57 -12.57
CA ASN A 261 -6.29 -25.11 -12.50
C ASN A 261 -6.59 -25.77 -13.87
N LYS A 262 -6.95 -27.06 -13.89
CA LYS A 262 -7.23 -27.78 -15.15
C LYS A 262 -8.45 -27.21 -15.88
N ASP A 263 -9.33 -26.52 -15.17
CA ASP A 263 -10.62 -26.04 -15.68
C ASP A 263 -10.60 -24.57 -16.09
N ILE A 264 -9.50 -23.84 -15.83
CA ILE A 264 -9.38 -22.41 -16.11
C ILE A 264 -8.14 -22.17 -16.98
N GLN A 265 -8.36 -21.66 -18.20
CA GLN A 265 -7.33 -21.30 -19.18
C GLN A 265 -6.45 -20.09 -18.77
N ILE A 266 -6.26 -19.83 -17.46
CA ILE A 266 -5.32 -18.81 -16.99
C ILE A 266 -3.95 -19.48 -16.83
N PRO A 267 -2.92 -19.06 -17.59
CA PRO A 267 -1.59 -19.63 -17.48
C PRO A 267 -0.94 -19.24 -16.13
N SER A 268 -1.10 -20.08 -15.11
CA SER A 268 -0.30 -19.99 -13.89
C SER A 268 1.00 -20.76 -14.05
N ARG A 269 2.09 -20.18 -13.58
CA ARG A 269 3.40 -20.81 -13.59
C ARG A 269 3.61 -21.62 -12.30
N PRO A 270 4.38 -22.73 -12.35
CA PRO A 270 4.63 -23.56 -11.17
C PRO A 270 5.55 -22.84 -10.17
N ALA A 271 5.55 -23.29 -8.92
CA ALA A 271 6.40 -22.73 -7.86
C ALA A 271 7.89 -22.71 -8.25
N ASP A 272 8.39 -23.76 -8.91
CA ASP A 272 9.79 -23.83 -9.41
C ASP A 272 10.15 -22.70 -10.38
N TYR A 273 9.19 -22.20 -11.17
CA TYR A 273 9.43 -21.06 -12.05
C TYR A 273 9.69 -19.79 -11.25
N TRP A 274 8.87 -19.57 -10.22
CA TRP A 274 8.94 -18.37 -9.39
C TRP A 274 10.15 -18.38 -8.47
N MET A 275 10.47 -19.51 -7.84
CA MET A 275 11.65 -19.66 -6.98
C MET A 275 12.96 -19.29 -7.69
N LYS A 276 13.10 -19.61 -8.99
CA LYS A 276 14.29 -19.21 -9.78
C LYS A 276 14.49 -17.70 -9.92
N LYS A 277 13.45 -16.91 -9.66
CA LYS A 277 13.50 -15.43 -9.71
C LYS A 277 13.75 -14.80 -8.34
N LEU A 278 13.75 -15.60 -7.28
CA LEU A 278 13.89 -15.15 -5.90
C LEU A 278 15.33 -15.39 -5.43
N ASN A 279 15.89 -14.42 -4.73
CA ASN A 279 17.18 -14.55 -4.06
C ASN A 279 17.08 -15.44 -2.82
N GLY A 280 18.21 -16.05 -2.46
CA GLY A 280 18.38 -16.81 -1.22
C GLY A 280 18.38 -18.31 -1.44
N ASP A 281 18.82 -19.03 -0.43
CA ASP A 281 18.71 -20.49 -0.32
C ASP A 281 17.36 -20.83 0.31
N ILE A 282 16.42 -21.27 -0.53
CA ILE A 282 15.00 -21.42 -0.16
C ILE A 282 14.74 -22.84 0.31
N PHE A 283 14.28 -22.95 1.56
CA PHE A 283 13.74 -24.16 2.17
C PHE A 283 12.23 -24.06 2.10
N PHE A 284 11.61 -24.90 1.28
CA PHE A 284 10.19 -24.86 1.00
C PHE A 284 9.43 -25.80 1.94
N ILE A 285 8.50 -25.29 2.71
CA ILE A 285 7.54 -26.07 3.49
C ILE A 285 6.24 -26.11 2.71
N ARG A 286 5.73 -27.30 2.41
CA ARG A 286 4.57 -27.48 1.54
C ARG A 286 3.30 -26.90 2.17
N GLY A 287 2.53 -26.19 1.34
CA GLY A 287 1.15 -25.86 1.64
C GLY A 287 0.25 -27.06 1.36
N PHE A 288 -0.19 -27.75 2.40
CA PHE A 288 -1.26 -28.73 2.32
C PHE A 288 -2.47 -28.20 3.08
N SER A 289 -3.65 -28.37 2.51
CA SER A 289 -4.90 -28.40 3.26
C SER A 289 -5.44 -29.84 3.22
N TYR A 290 -5.94 -30.34 4.35
CA TYR A 290 -6.67 -31.60 4.40
C TYR A 290 -8.14 -31.30 4.12
N GLU A 291 -8.64 -31.65 2.94
CA GLU A 291 -10.08 -31.73 2.72
C GLU A 291 -10.65 -33.01 3.38
N PRO A 292 -11.97 -33.05 3.68
CA PRO A 292 -12.62 -34.24 4.24
C PRO A 292 -12.49 -35.52 3.39
N SER A 293 -12.03 -35.41 2.14
CA SER A 293 -11.89 -36.49 1.17
C SER A 293 -10.55 -37.24 1.21
N GLU A 294 -9.63 -36.89 2.13
CA GLU A 294 -8.25 -37.45 2.22
C GLU A 294 -7.35 -37.25 0.98
N GLU A 295 -7.83 -36.59 -0.09
CA GLU A 295 -7.02 -36.26 -1.26
C GLU A 295 -6.14 -35.02 -1.01
N ARG A 296 -4.83 -35.15 -1.27
CA ARG A 296 -3.86 -34.05 -1.11
C ARG A 296 -4.05 -32.99 -2.20
N ASN A 297 -4.70 -31.89 -1.88
CA ASN A 297 -4.66 -30.69 -2.72
C ASN A 297 -3.36 -29.91 -2.49
N GLN A 298 -2.27 -30.38 -3.12
CA GLN A 298 -1.01 -29.65 -3.13
C GLN A 298 -1.12 -28.45 -4.07
N HIS A 299 -1.22 -27.23 -3.51
CA HIS A 299 -1.31 -26.00 -4.30
C HIS A 299 -0.03 -25.74 -5.12
N ASP A 300 1.14 -26.13 -4.59
CA ASP A 300 2.44 -25.91 -5.22
C ASP A 300 3.03 -27.19 -5.84
N LYS A 301 2.93 -27.30 -7.17
CA LYS A 301 3.69 -28.31 -7.92
C LYS A 301 5.18 -27.93 -7.96
N ILE A 302 5.98 -28.68 -7.20
CA ILE A 302 7.44 -28.57 -7.14
C ILE A 302 8.04 -29.89 -7.60
N SER A 303 8.88 -29.87 -8.63
CA SER A 303 9.48 -31.07 -9.21
C SER A 303 11.01 -31.01 -9.30
N ARG A 304 11.62 -29.82 -9.20
CA ARG A 304 13.07 -29.64 -9.41
C ARG A 304 13.81 -29.17 -8.15
N THR A 305 13.11 -28.66 -7.15
CA THR A 305 13.71 -28.16 -5.91
C THR A 305 13.87 -29.30 -4.90
N LYS A 306 15.06 -29.41 -4.29
CA LYS A 306 15.41 -30.51 -3.36
C LYS A 306 15.07 -30.20 -1.89
N ASN A 307 15.15 -28.92 -1.49
CA ASN A 307 14.89 -28.50 -0.11
C ASN A 307 13.38 -28.32 0.13
N VAL A 308 12.62 -29.40 0.07
CA VAL A 308 11.15 -29.40 0.20
C VAL A 308 10.74 -30.31 1.35
N PHE A 309 9.94 -29.79 2.27
CA PHE A 309 9.55 -30.43 3.52
C PHE A 309 8.05 -30.30 3.74
N ASP A 310 7.45 -31.21 4.51
CA ASP A 310 6.04 -31.10 4.92
C ASP A 310 5.91 -30.21 6.16
N ASN A 311 6.90 -30.28 7.04
CA ASN A 311 7.12 -29.42 8.20
C ASN A 311 8.62 -29.42 8.52
N LEU A 312 9.07 -28.50 9.37
CA LEU A 312 10.45 -28.48 9.85
C LEU A 312 10.52 -27.94 11.27
N ILE A 313 11.28 -28.60 12.15
CA ILE A 313 11.67 -28.02 13.43
C ILE A 313 13.03 -27.35 13.26
N ILE A 314 13.12 -26.07 13.60
CA ILE A 314 14.38 -25.34 13.64
C ILE A 314 14.65 -24.82 15.04
N GLU A 315 15.92 -24.74 15.41
CA GLU A 315 16.37 -23.99 16.57
C GLU A 315 17.01 -22.68 16.10
N TYR A 316 16.56 -21.56 16.65
CA TYR A 316 17.08 -20.24 16.34
C TYR A 316 17.24 -19.43 17.62
N LYS A 317 18.48 -19.03 17.94
CA LYS A 317 18.83 -18.28 19.16
C LYS A 317 18.28 -18.93 20.44
N GLY A 318 18.41 -20.25 20.57
CA GLY A 318 17.99 -21.01 21.75
C GLY A 318 16.48 -21.21 21.89
N LYS A 319 15.68 -20.84 20.88
CA LYS A 319 14.24 -21.15 20.83
C LYS A 319 13.94 -22.15 19.70
N LYS A 320 13.02 -23.07 19.95
CA LYS A 320 12.53 -24.03 18.95
C LYS A 320 11.30 -23.48 18.23
N PHE A 321 11.28 -23.63 16.92
CA PHE A 321 10.18 -23.24 16.04
C PHE A 321 9.71 -24.43 15.20
N TYR A 322 8.41 -24.72 15.24
CA TYR A 322 7.76 -25.65 14.33
C TYR A 322 7.23 -24.88 13.12
N LEU A 323 7.83 -25.12 11.95
CA LEU A 323 7.44 -24.50 10.69
C LEU A 323 6.45 -25.42 9.97
N VAL A 324 5.24 -24.94 9.76
CA VAL A 324 4.18 -25.66 9.05
C VAL A 324 3.24 -24.66 8.38
N HIS A 325 2.75 -24.93 7.18
CA HIS A 325 1.89 -23.96 6.48
C HIS A 325 0.54 -23.75 7.19
N ASP A 326 -0.23 -24.82 7.39
CA ASP A 326 -1.54 -24.77 8.04
C ASP A 326 -1.39 -24.98 9.56
N PRO A 327 -1.83 -24.04 10.41
CA PRO A 327 -1.75 -24.19 11.86
C PRO A 327 -2.58 -25.35 12.43
N ALA A 328 -3.51 -25.93 11.68
CA ALA A 328 -4.20 -27.15 12.10
C ALA A 328 -3.26 -28.37 12.21
N ASN A 329 -2.09 -28.30 11.56
CA ASN A 329 -1.09 -29.38 11.52
C ASN A 329 0.02 -29.21 12.56
N ILE A 330 -0.16 -28.32 13.54
CA ILE A 330 0.73 -28.22 14.70
C ILE A 330 0.44 -29.41 15.62
N PRO A 331 1.46 -30.21 16.01
CA PRO A 331 1.28 -31.31 16.96
C PRO A 331 0.68 -30.82 18.27
N SER A 332 -0.27 -31.58 18.85
CA SER A 332 -0.96 -31.21 20.08
C SER A 332 -0.05 -31.13 21.30
N ASP A 333 1.09 -31.82 21.26
CA ASP A 333 2.12 -31.87 22.30
C ASP A 333 3.27 -30.87 22.07
N TRP A 334 3.19 -30.03 21.02
CA TRP A 334 4.20 -29.01 20.76
C TRP A 334 4.12 -27.86 21.78
N ASP A 335 5.23 -27.60 22.47
CA ASP A 335 5.34 -26.60 23.54
C ASP A 335 6.13 -25.33 23.15
N GLY A 336 6.80 -25.36 21.99
CA GLY A 336 7.58 -24.26 21.41
C GLY A 336 6.73 -23.24 20.65
N TRP A 337 7.40 -22.39 19.87
CA TRP A 337 6.69 -21.49 18.94
C TRP A 337 6.35 -22.21 17.65
N ALA A 338 5.20 -21.92 17.05
CA ALA A 338 4.84 -22.37 15.71
C ALA A 338 4.81 -21.18 14.75
N ILE A 339 5.36 -21.35 13.56
CA ILE A 339 5.30 -20.34 12.49
C ILE A 339 4.48 -20.95 11.34
N CYS A 340 3.44 -20.23 10.94
CA CYS A 340 2.44 -20.69 9.98
C CYS A 340 2.07 -19.63 8.94
N GLY A 341 1.48 -20.05 7.84
CA GLY A 341 0.84 -19.21 6.83
C GLY A 341 -0.66 -19.50 6.77
N HIS A 342 -1.18 -19.73 5.56
CA HIS A 342 -2.52 -20.25 5.26
C HIS A 342 -3.69 -19.30 5.57
N HIS A 343 -3.74 -18.72 6.76
CA HIS A 343 -4.77 -17.78 7.16
C HIS A 343 -4.35 -16.34 6.87
N HIS A 344 -4.98 -15.72 5.88
CA HIS A 344 -4.75 -14.32 5.54
C HIS A 344 -5.38 -13.32 6.53
N ASN A 345 -5.42 -12.05 6.15
CA ASN A 345 -5.98 -10.92 6.90
C ASN A 345 -7.50 -10.93 7.12
N ASN A 346 -8.22 -11.99 6.72
CA ASN A 346 -9.67 -12.08 6.88
C ASN A 346 -10.13 -12.56 8.28
N LYS A 347 -9.21 -13.14 9.08
CA LYS A 347 -9.51 -13.71 10.41
C LYS A 347 -8.49 -13.29 11.47
N LEU A 348 -8.13 -12.00 11.50
CA LEU A 348 -7.05 -11.48 12.37
C LEU A 348 -7.31 -11.68 13.87
N GLU A 349 -8.57 -11.74 14.30
CA GLU A 349 -8.90 -12.03 15.70
C GLU A 349 -8.45 -13.43 16.14
N LYS A 350 -8.46 -14.40 15.22
CA LYS A 350 -8.07 -15.79 15.49
C LYS A 350 -6.63 -16.08 15.06
N TYR A 351 -6.17 -15.45 13.98
CA TYR A 351 -4.85 -15.68 13.40
C TYR A 351 -4.08 -14.37 13.22
N PRO A 352 -3.81 -13.62 14.31
CA PRO A 352 -3.00 -12.40 14.24
C PRO A 352 -1.56 -12.74 13.87
N PHE A 353 -0.76 -11.71 13.56
CA PHE A 353 0.66 -11.87 13.22
C PHE A 353 1.43 -12.60 14.33
N ILE A 354 1.20 -12.23 15.60
CA ILE A 354 1.75 -12.89 16.78
C ILE A 354 0.60 -13.18 17.74
N ASP A 355 0.37 -14.46 18.01
CA ASP A 355 -0.53 -14.96 19.05
C ASP A 355 0.32 -15.51 20.19
N LYS A 356 0.65 -14.64 21.15
CA LYS A 356 1.47 -15.00 22.32
C LYS A 356 0.81 -16.08 23.18
N LYS A 357 -0.53 -16.08 23.27
CA LYS A 357 -1.28 -17.03 24.09
C LYS A 357 -1.08 -18.47 23.60
N ASN A 358 -1.14 -18.66 22.29
CA ASN A 358 -0.99 -19.98 21.67
C ASN A 358 0.41 -20.22 21.08
N LYS A 359 1.39 -19.34 21.37
CA LYS A 359 2.75 -19.34 20.80
C LYS A 359 2.78 -19.56 19.28
N ARG A 360 1.88 -18.88 18.56
CA ARG A 360 1.74 -19.01 17.10
C ARG A 360 2.07 -17.70 16.40
N ILE A 361 2.78 -17.79 15.28
CA ILE A 361 3.15 -16.65 14.43
C ILE A 361 2.57 -16.90 13.04
N ASN A 362 1.83 -15.94 12.51
CA ASN A 362 1.26 -16.00 11.16
C ASN A 362 2.06 -15.10 10.20
N ILE A 363 2.82 -15.70 9.29
CA ILE A 363 3.69 -15.02 8.33
C ILE A 363 3.08 -14.87 6.92
N SER A 364 1.76 -14.99 6.83
CA SER A 364 1.03 -14.68 5.60
C SER A 364 1.36 -13.28 5.10
N THR A 365 1.58 -13.15 3.79
CA THR A 365 2.21 -11.96 3.20
C THR A 365 1.41 -10.67 3.47
N GLU A 366 0.10 -10.76 3.65
CA GLU A 366 -0.75 -9.64 4.05
C GLU A 366 -0.36 -9.05 5.41
N LEU A 367 0.01 -9.91 6.37
CA LEU A 367 0.36 -9.51 7.74
C LEU A 367 1.80 -9.00 7.83
N THR A 368 2.64 -9.36 6.87
CA THR A 368 4.05 -8.95 6.81
C THR A 368 4.31 -7.77 5.87
N LYS A 369 3.25 -7.10 5.43
CA LYS A 369 3.31 -5.97 4.47
C LYS A 369 3.99 -6.36 3.16
N PHE A 370 3.73 -7.59 2.72
CA PHE A 370 4.20 -8.17 1.47
C PHE A 370 5.72 -8.32 1.38
N ARG A 371 6.36 -8.73 2.50
CA ARG A 371 7.82 -8.79 2.66
C ARG A 371 8.26 -10.01 3.47
N PRO A 372 9.44 -10.59 3.15
CA PRO A 372 10.09 -11.54 4.05
C PRO A 372 10.41 -10.93 5.41
N VAL A 373 10.16 -11.68 6.47
CA VAL A 373 10.40 -11.28 7.86
C VAL A 373 11.77 -11.78 8.29
N ASP A 374 12.61 -10.90 8.83
CA ASP A 374 13.91 -11.26 9.43
C ASP A 374 13.67 -12.00 10.75
N MET A 375 14.25 -13.18 10.92
CA MET A 375 14.12 -13.97 12.16
C MET A 375 14.64 -13.20 13.38
N ASP A 376 15.68 -12.38 13.25
CA ASP A 376 16.19 -11.58 14.36
C ASP A 376 15.18 -10.53 14.83
N ASP A 377 14.44 -9.93 13.90
CA ASP A 377 13.40 -8.95 14.22
C ASP A 377 12.14 -9.64 14.75
N LEU A 378 11.83 -10.86 14.27
CA LEU A 378 10.73 -11.65 14.82
C LEU A 378 10.98 -12.02 16.28
N ILE A 379 12.20 -12.45 16.63
CA ILE A 379 12.57 -12.78 18.01
C ILE A 379 12.33 -11.60 18.95
N LYS A 380 12.76 -10.39 18.56
CA LYS A 380 12.53 -9.18 19.36
C LYS A 380 11.03 -8.97 19.64
N LYS A 381 10.18 -9.14 18.61
CA LYS A 381 8.73 -8.93 18.72
C LYS A 381 7.98 -9.93 19.58
N ILE A 382 8.51 -11.15 19.73
CA ILE A 382 7.90 -12.15 20.63
C ILE A 382 8.42 -12.04 22.06
N GLU A 383 9.50 -11.28 22.28
CA GLU A 383 10.11 -11.03 23.59
C GLU A 383 9.66 -9.70 24.22
N GLU A 384 9.39 -8.67 23.39
CA GLU A 384 8.47 -7.58 23.71
C GLU A 384 7.09 -8.16 24.03
#